data_AF-C1KC49-F1
#
_entry.id   AF-C1KC49-F1
#
_cell.length_a   1.000
_cell.length_b   1.000
_cell.length_c   1.000
_cell.angle_alpha   90.00
_cell.angle_beta   90.00
_cell.angle_gamma   90.00
#
_symmetry.space_group_name_H-M   'P 1'
#
loop_
_entity.id
_entity.type
_entity.pdbx_description
1 polymer ?
#
loop_
_entity_poly.entity_id
_entity_poly.type
_entity_poly.pdbx_seq_one_letter_code
_entity_poly.pdbx_strand_id
1 'polypeptide(L)'
;HDGAATMDWMEQEQERGITITSAATTCFWKGMALDRPEHRINIIDTPGHVDFTIEVERSLRVLDGACAVFCAVGGVEPQSETVWRQANKYGVPRLAFVNKMDRMGANFLRVVGQVKDRLGGNPVPLQLPIGAEEHFKGVVDLVKMKAILWDEESKGTKFEYGDIPADMVDDCEEWREKLVEAAAE
;
A
#
# COMPACT_ATOMS: atom_id res chain seq x y z
N HIS A 1 -18.81 9.74 -0.62
CA HIS A 1 -18.70 8.27 -0.63
C HIS A 1 -19.42 7.77 0.61
N ASP A 2 -20.49 7.00 0.45
CA ASP A 2 -20.98 6.16 1.56
C ASP A 2 -19.88 5.12 1.81
N GLY A 3 -19.17 5.27 2.93
CA GLY A 3 -17.99 4.51 3.29
C GLY A 3 -18.26 3.05 3.69
N ALA A 4 -19.32 2.43 3.18
CA ALA A 4 -19.61 1.03 3.42
C ALA A 4 -18.71 0.16 2.53
N ALA A 5 -17.57 -0.27 3.07
CA ALA A 5 -16.77 -1.31 2.45
C ALA A 5 -17.58 -2.61 2.44
N THR A 6 -17.61 -3.33 1.31
CA THR A 6 -18.35 -4.61 1.17
C THR A 6 -17.91 -5.67 2.19
N MET A 7 -16.72 -5.51 2.79
CA MET A 7 -16.15 -6.42 3.78
C MET A 7 -16.56 -6.11 5.22
N ASP A 8 -16.97 -4.88 5.52
CA ASP A 8 -17.48 -4.48 6.84
C ASP A 8 -19.00 -4.78 6.87
N TRP A 9 -19.35 -6.04 7.12
CA TRP A 9 -20.72 -6.53 6.99
C TRP A 9 -21.50 -6.48 8.31
N MET A 10 -20.83 -6.34 9.45
CA MET A 10 -21.51 -6.17 10.74
C MET A 10 -22.06 -4.75 10.87
N GLU A 11 -23.28 -4.62 11.39
CA GLU A 11 -23.92 -3.32 11.64
C GLU A 11 -23.02 -2.40 12.49
N GLN A 12 -22.32 -2.98 13.47
CA GLN A 12 -21.38 -2.28 14.35
C GLN A 12 -20.11 -1.81 13.64
N GLU A 13 -19.64 -2.53 12.61
CA GLU A 13 -18.49 -2.11 11.78
C GLU A 13 -18.90 -0.92 10.91
N GLN A 14 -20.09 -0.99 10.30
CA GLN A 14 -20.65 0.09 9.47
C GLN A 14 -20.96 1.35 10.28
N GLU A 15 -21.53 1.21 11.48
CA GLU A 15 -21.82 2.33 12.39
C GLU A 15 -20.56 3.05 12.87
N ARG A 16 -19.48 2.31 13.11
CA ARG A 16 -18.25 2.85 13.73
C ARG A 16 -17.15 3.15 12.71
N GLY A 17 -17.28 2.69 11.47
CA GLY A 17 -16.26 2.84 10.43
C GLY A 17 -14.94 2.14 10.79
N ILE A 18 -15.02 1.00 11.48
CA ILE A 18 -13.87 0.18 11.85
C ILE A 18 -14.12 -1.28 11.48
N THR A 19 -13.07 -1.98 11.05
CA THR A 19 -13.10 -3.43 10.86
C THR A 19 -12.89 -4.12 12.21
N ILE A 20 -13.82 -5.00 12.59
CA ILE A 20 -13.81 -5.75 13.86
C ILE A 20 -13.43 -7.21 13.62
N THR A 21 -13.95 -7.81 12.55
CA THR A 21 -13.68 -9.21 12.19
C THR A 21 -12.94 -9.31 10.87
N SER A 22 -12.05 -10.30 10.77
CA SER A 22 -11.35 -10.51 9.51
C SER A 22 -12.30 -11.10 8.47
N ALA A 23 -12.37 -10.49 7.28
CA ALA A 23 -13.21 -10.93 6.19
C ALA A 23 -12.36 -11.53 5.07
N ALA A 24 -12.72 -12.73 4.61
CA ALA A 24 -12.02 -13.41 3.51
C ALA A 24 -12.82 -13.31 2.21
N THR A 25 -12.18 -12.87 1.13
CA THR A 25 -12.76 -12.87 -0.22
C THR A 25 -11.80 -13.46 -1.25
N THR A 26 -12.35 -13.92 -2.36
CA THR A 26 -11.55 -14.36 -3.52
C THR A 26 -11.82 -13.42 -4.69
N CYS A 27 -10.76 -12.93 -5.31
CA CYS A 27 -10.83 -12.22 -6.58
C CYS A 27 -9.85 -12.81 -7.61
N PHE A 28 -10.01 -12.40 -8.87
CA PHE A 28 -9.18 -12.86 -9.98
C PHE A 28 -8.55 -11.66 -10.67
N TRP A 29 -7.23 -11.72 -10.89
CA TRP A 29 -6.46 -10.58 -11.37
C TRP A 29 -5.56 -10.93 -12.57
N LYS A 30 -5.69 -10.16 -13.65
CA LYS A 30 -4.90 -10.30 -14.90
C LYS A 30 -3.87 -9.18 -15.08
N GLY A 31 -3.60 -8.41 -14.04
CA GLY A 31 -2.88 -7.14 -14.15
C GLY A 31 -3.77 -6.02 -14.68
N MET A 32 -3.41 -4.76 -14.37
CA MET A 32 -4.18 -3.60 -14.83
C MET A 32 -4.19 -3.51 -16.36
N ALA A 33 -3.07 -3.87 -17.01
CA ALA A 33 -2.93 -3.89 -18.47
C ALA A 33 -3.54 -5.14 -19.12
N LEU A 34 -4.14 -6.05 -18.33
CA LEU A 34 -4.68 -7.34 -18.78
C LEU A 34 -3.64 -8.22 -19.52
N ASP A 35 -2.35 -8.01 -19.23
CA ASP A 35 -1.20 -8.64 -19.88
C ASP A 35 -0.61 -9.81 -19.08
N ARG A 36 -1.19 -10.14 -17.93
CA ARG A 36 -0.77 -11.27 -17.08
C ARG A 36 -1.76 -12.44 -17.20
N PRO A 37 -1.29 -13.68 -16.99
CA PRO A 37 -2.21 -14.78 -16.74
C PRO A 37 -3.13 -14.44 -15.55
N GLU A 38 -4.30 -15.05 -15.50
CA GLU A 38 -5.24 -14.83 -14.40
C GLU A 38 -4.67 -15.44 -13.11
N HIS A 39 -4.53 -14.61 -12.08
CA HIS A 39 -4.12 -15.02 -10.74
C HIS A 39 -5.33 -14.99 -9.82
N ARG A 40 -5.59 -16.09 -9.12
CA ARG A 40 -6.56 -16.12 -8.03
C ARG A 40 -5.90 -15.53 -6.79
N ILE A 41 -6.52 -14.52 -6.20
CA ILE A 41 -6.05 -13.86 -4.98
C ILE A 41 -7.11 -14.07 -3.89
N ASN A 42 -6.69 -14.59 -2.74
CA ASN A 42 -7.53 -14.65 -1.56
C ASN A 42 -7.08 -13.53 -0.62
N ILE A 43 -7.98 -12.58 -0.34
CA ILE A 43 -7.71 -11.41 0.49
C ILE A 43 -8.35 -11.66 1.85
N ILE A 44 -7.58 -11.49 2.91
CA ILE A 44 -8.10 -11.39 4.28
C ILE A 44 -7.94 -9.94 4.69
N ASP A 45 -9.06 -9.23 4.83
CA ASP A 45 -9.06 -7.89 5.42
C ASP A 45 -8.97 -8.05 6.94
N THR A 46 -8.03 -7.37 7.58
CA THR A 46 -7.72 -7.55 9.01
C THR A 46 -8.00 -6.28 9.80
N PRO A 47 -8.52 -6.37 11.04
CA PRO A 47 -8.71 -5.22 11.91
C PRO A 47 -7.44 -4.38 12.12
N GLY A 48 -7.55 -3.05 12.03
CA GLY A 48 -6.45 -2.13 12.33
C GLY A 48 -6.36 -1.70 13.80
N HIS A 49 -7.40 -1.97 14.60
CA HIS A 49 -7.47 -1.55 16.00
C HIS A 49 -6.74 -2.55 16.94
N VAL A 50 -6.05 -2.03 17.96
CA VAL A 50 -5.22 -2.84 18.89
C VAL A 50 -6.01 -3.92 19.64
N ASP A 51 -7.29 -3.63 19.91
CA ASP A 51 -8.18 -4.54 20.64
C ASP A 51 -8.46 -5.84 19.88
N PHE A 52 -8.17 -5.88 18.57
CA PHE A 52 -8.41 -7.05 17.72
C PHE A 52 -7.11 -7.67 17.18
N THR A 53 -5.99 -7.41 17.85
CA THR A 53 -4.66 -7.96 17.50
C THR A 53 -4.58 -9.48 17.47
N ILE A 54 -5.48 -10.19 18.17
CA ILE A 54 -5.58 -11.67 18.10
C ILE A 54 -6.05 -12.14 16.72
N GLU A 55 -6.98 -11.42 16.08
CA GLU A 55 -7.47 -11.74 14.75
C GLU A 55 -6.39 -11.48 13.68
N VAL A 56 -5.60 -10.42 13.87
CA VAL A 56 -4.42 -10.14 13.04
C VAL A 56 -3.38 -11.27 13.19
N GLU A 57 -3.08 -11.71 14.42
CA GLU A 57 -2.11 -12.79 14.67
C GLU A 57 -2.55 -14.12 14.04
N ARG A 58 -3.85 -14.44 14.09
CA ARG A 58 -4.41 -15.64 13.44
C ARG A 58 -4.29 -15.55 11.92
N SER A 59 -4.60 -14.39 11.35
CA SER A 59 -4.49 -14.17 9.91
C SER A 59 -3.04 -14.33 9.45
N LEU A 60 -2.08 -13.68 10.11
CA LEU A 60 -0.65 -13.77 9.77
C LEU A 60 -0.06 -15.19 9.79
N ARG A 61 -0.70 -16.15 10.45
CA ARG A 61 -0.27 -17.57 10.46
C ARG A 61 -0.71 -18.37 9.24
N VAL A 62 -1.70 -17.89 8.50
CA VAL A 62 -2.29 -18.61 7.36
C VAL A 62 -2.03 -17.92 6.01
N LEU A 63 -1.57 -16.67 6.04
CA LEU A 63 -1.26 -15.89 4.84
C LEU A 63 0.13 -16.23 4.29
N ASP A 64 0.25 -16.31 2.97
CA ASP A 64 1.55 -16.42 2.29
C ASP A 64 2.27 -15.07 2.14
N GLY A 65 1.56 -13.96 2.37
CA GLY A 65 2.10 -12.61 2.30
C GLY A 65 1.12 -11.56 2.83
N ALA A 66 1.59 -10.34 3.06
CA ALA A 66 0.77 -9.24 3.56
C ALA A 66 1.05 -7.90 2.86
N CYS A 67 0.00 -7.07 2.76
CA CYS A 67 0.10 -5.67 2.35
C CYS A 67 0.00 -4.79 3.61
N ALA A 68 1.13 -4.23 4.05
CA ALA A 68 1.17 -3.30 5.17
C ALA A 68 0.77 -1.90 4.69
N VAL A 69 -0.40 -1.42 5.12
CA VAL A 69 -0.93 -0.12 4.73
C VAL A 69 -0.51 0.96 5.73
N PHE A 70 0.09 2.04 5.24
CA PHE A 70 0.49 3.19 6.02
C PHE A 70 -0.24 4.45 5.57
N CYS A 71 -0.54 5.37 6.48
CA CYS A 71 -1.11 6.67 6.13
C CYS A 71 0.01 7.63 5.69
N ALA A 72 -0.12 8.30 4.55
CA ALA A 72 0.87 9.29 4.09
C ALA A 72 1.10 10.45 5.08
N VAL A 73 0.09 10.76 5.89
CA VAL A 73 0.11 11.82 6.91
C VAL A 73 0.62 11.30 8.26
N GLY A 74 -0.01 10.23 8.77
CA GLY A 74 0.31 9.66 10.09
C GLY A 74 1.61 8.84 10.11
N GLY A 75 1.96 8.25 8.96
CA GLY A 75 3.11 7.39 8.78
C GLY A 75 3.04 6.10 9.58
N VAL A 76 4.12 5.75 10.28
CA VAL A 76 4.15 4.60 11.18
C VAL A 76 3.50 4.98 12.50
N GLU A 77 2.49 4.23 12.93
CA GLU A 77 1.81 4.45 14.21
C GLU A 77 2.14 3.31 15.20
N PRO A 78 1.94 3.50 16.53
CA PRO A 78 2.19 2.45 17.53
C PRO A 78 1.50 1.11 17.21
N GLN A 79 0.33 1.16 16.58
CA GLN A 79 -0.42 0.00 16.13
C GLN A 79 0.30 -0.71 14.98
N SER A 80 0.79 0.04 13.99
CA SER A 80 1.56 -0.50 12.88
C SER A 80 2.82 -1.23 13.37
N GLU A 81 3.50 -0.70 14.41
CA GLU A 81 4.66 -1.36 15.02
C GLU A 81 4.30 -2.73 15.61
N THR A 82 3.15 -2.83 16.27
CA THR A 82 2.69 -4.07 16.91
C THR A 82 2.42 -5.15 15.86
N VAL A 83 1.68 -4.81 14.80
CA VAL A 83 1.40 -5.72 13.69
C VAL A 83 2.69 -6.10 12.94
N TRP A 84 3.61 -5.15 12.77
CA TRP A 84 4.91 -5.41 12.14
C TRP A 84 5.73 -6.45 12.92
N ARG A 85 5.77 -6.36 14.25
CA ARG A 85 6.45 -7.36 15.10
C ARG A 85 5.78 -8.74 14.99
N GLN A 86 4.46 -8.80 14.95
CA GLN A 86 3.74 -10.06 14.73
C GLN A 86 4.10 -10.67 13.37
N ALA A 87 4.12 -9.86 12.31
CA ALA A 87 4.46 -10.34 10.98
C ALA A 87 5.94 -10.81 10.90
N ASN A 88 6.86 -10.15 11.61
CA ASN A 88 8.25 -10.59 11.74
C ASN A 88 8.36 -11.96 12.43
N LYS A 89 7.62 -12.18 13.53
CA LYS A 89 7.59 -13.45 14.27
C LYS A 89 7.22 -14.64 13.39
N TYR A 90 6.35 -14.44 12.40
CA TYR A 90 5.90 -15.50 11.48
C TYR A 90 6.63 -15.52 10.13
N GLY A 91 7.61 -14.63 9.91
CA GLY A 91 8.37 -14.59 8.67
C GLY A 91 7.52 -14.25 7.43
N VAL A 92 6.39 -13.56 7.60
CA VAL A 92 5.45 -13.27 6.50
C VAL A 92 6.06 -12.25 5.53
N PRO A 93 6.24 -12.57 4.23
CA PRO A 93 6.68 -11.59 3.23
C PRO A 93 5.71 -10.43 3.11
N ARG A 94 6.22 -9.20 2.92
CA ARG A 94 5.40 -7.98 2.97
C ARG A 94 5.71 -7.01 1.85
N LEU A 95 4.65 -6.38 1.35
CA LEU A 95 4.71 -5.13 0.60
C LEU A 95 4.19 -4.00 1.48
N ALA A 96 4.71 -2.79 1.30
CA ALA A 96 4.20 -1.59 1.97
C ALA A 96 3.40 -0.74 0.97
N PHE A 97 2.21 -0.29 1.37
CA PHE A 97 1.37 0.61 0.60
C PHE A 97 1.11 1.89 1.38
N VAL A 98 1.66 3.01 0.90
CA VAL A 98 1.44 4.33 1.50
C VAL A 98 0.15 4.91 0.89
N ASN A 99 -0.92 4.86 1.67
CA ASN A 99 -2.26 5.29 1.29
C ASN A 99 -2.52 6.76 1.71
N LYS A 100 -3.61 7.34 1.19
CA LYS A 100 -4.08 8.70 1.49
C LYS A 100 -3.11 9.80 1.05
N MET A 101 -2.47 9.62 -0.12
CA MET A 101 -1.58 10.60 -0.72
C MET A 101 -2.29 11.91 -1.12
N ASP A 102 -3.62 11.89 -1.20
CA ASP A 102 -4.51 13.01 -1.47
C ASP A 102 -4.74 13.95 -0.26
N ARG A 103 -4.29 13.57 0.94
CA ARG A 103 -4.53 14.34 2.17
C ARG A 103 -3.48 15.44 2.38
N MET A 104 -3.90 16.57 2.96
CA MET A 104 -2.96 17.60 3.44
C MET A 104 -1.93 17.01 4.41
N GLY A 105 -0.66 17.34 4.21
CA GLY A 105 0.48 16.81 4.96
C GLY A 105 0.94 15.42 4.51
N ALA A 106 0.47 14.93 3.36
CA ALA A 106 0.93 13.68 2.77
C ALA A 106 2.41 13.78 2.38
N ASN A 107 3.23 12.85 2.87
CA ASN A 107 4.65 12.82 2.54
C ASN A 107 5.14 11.36 2.46
N PHE A 108 5.27 10.86 1.22
CA PHE A 108 5.67 9.49 0.94
C PHE A 108 7.06 9.14 1.48
N LEU A 109 8.07 9.95 1.16
CA LEU A 109 9.46 9.68 1.55
C LEU A 109 9.66 9.74 3.07
N ARG A 110 8.88 10.57 3.79
CA ARG A 110 8.84 10.54 5.26
C ARG A 110 8.36 9.18 5.78
N VAL A 111 7.30 8.62 5.18
CA VAL A 111 6.81 7.29 5.59
C VAL A 111 7.84 6.21 5.29
N VAL A 112 8.51 6.27 4.13
CA VAL A 112 9.64 5.37 3.80
C VAL A 112 10.73 5.45 4.88
N GLY A 113 11.17 6.65 5.26
CA GLY A 113 12.14 6.84 6.35
C GLY A 113 11.67 6.26 7.68
N GLN A 114 10.41 6.49 8.06
CA GLN A 114 9.85 5.93 9.29
C GLN A 114 9.78 4.40 9.29
N VAL A 115 9.51 3.75 8.14
CA VAL A 115 9.55 2.28 8.05
C VAL A 115 10.97 1.77 8.34
N LYS A 116 12.01 2.47 7.87
CA LYS A 116 13.39 2.14 8.20
C LYS A 116 13.68 2.37 9.68
N ASP A 117 13.43 3.59 10.17
CA ASP A 117 13.90 4.05 11.47
C ASP A 117 13.10 3.47 12.65
N ARG A 118 11.78 3.28 12.49
CA ARG A 118 10.89 2.83 13.57
C ARG A 118 10.58 1.34 13.53
N LEU A 119 10.49 0.77 12.33
CA LEU A 119 10.16 -0.66 12.16
C LEU A 119 11.40 -1.54 11.97
N GLY A 120 12.58 -0.94 11.77
CA GLY A 120 13.81 -1.67 11.43
C GLY A 120 13.70 -2.40 10.10
N GLY A 121 12.81 -1.95 9.20
CA GLY A 121 12.64 -2.54 7.88
C GLY A 121 13.71 -2.08 6.89
N ASN A 122 13.80 -2.76 5.75
CA ASN A 122 14.56 -2.30 4.59
C ASN A 122 13.59 -1.86 3.48
N PRO A 123 12.99 -0.65 3.57
CA PRO A 123 12.01 -0.21 2.58
C PRO A 123 12.68 0.14 1.26
N VAL A 124 12.21 -0.47 0.18
CA VAL A 124 12.69 -0.23 -1.19
C VAL A 124 11.54 0.37 -2.01
N PRO A 125 11.56 1.67 -2.31
CA PRO A 125 10.53 2.28 -3.15
C PRO A 125 10.50 1.67 -4.56
N LEU A 126 9.34 1.13 -4.96
CA LEU A 126 9.06 0.70 -6.34
C LEU A 126 8.41 1.81 -7.17
N GLN A 127 7.85 2.82 -6.49
CA GLN A 127 7.11 3.91 -7.08
C GLN A 127 7.40 5.22 -6.34
N LEU A 128 7.31 6.33 -7.06
CA LEU A 128 7.31 7.68 -6.49
C LEU A 128 5.99 8.40 -6.84
N PRO A 129 5.36 9.13 -5.89
CA PRO A 129 4.12 9.85 -6.18
C PRO A 129 4.38 11.08 -7.06
N ILE A 130 3.49 11.32 -8.03
CA ILE A 130 3.47 12.54 -8.83
C ILE A 130 2.57 13.55 -8.13
N GLY A 131 3.18 14.56 -7.53
CA GLY A 131 2.51 15.51 -6.66
C GLY A 131 2.15 14.93 -5.30
N ALA A 132 1.47 15.73 -4.48
CA ALA A 132 0.96 15.34 -3.17
C ALA A 132 -0.31 16.14 -2.87
N GLU A 133 -1.08 15.69 -1.89
CA GLU A 133 -2.30 16.35 -1.43
C GLU A 133 -3.30 16.49 -2.60
N GLU A 134 -3.95 17.66 -2.76
CA GLU A 134 -4.85 17.94 -3.87
C GLU A 134 -4.18 17.94 -5.26
N HIS A 135 -2.85 17.89 -5.32
CA HIS A 135 -2.08 17.81 -6.56
C HIS A 135 -1.55 16.39 -6.83
N PHE A 136 -1.91 15.40 -6.02
CA PHE A 136 -1.58 14.01 -6.29
C PHE A 136 -2.34 13.51 -7.53
N LYS A 137 -1.60 13.15 -8.59
CA LYS A 137 -2.18 12.84 -9.91
C LYS A 137 -1.84 11.44 -10.41
N GLY A 138 -0.86 10.79 -9.80
CA GLY A 138 -0.28 9.59 -10.36
C GLY A 138 0.91 9.10 -9.57
N VAL A 139 1.56 8.08 -10.13
CA VAL A 139 2.85 7.59 -9.63
C VAL A 139 3.80 7.35 -10.79
N VAL A 140 5.09 7.49 -10.56
CA VAL A 140 6.12 6.96 -11.45
C VAL A 140 6.40 5.52 -11.07
N ASP A 141 6.29 4.60 -12.02
CA ASP A 141 6.79 3.23 -11.91
C ASP A 141 8.30 3.24 -12.18
N LEU A 142 9.11 3.05 -11.14
CA LEU A 142 10.57 3.08 -11.24
C LEU A 142 11.14 1.85 -11.97
N VAL A 143 10.37 0.76 -12.08
CA VAL A 143 10.77 -0.44 -12.83
C VAL A 143 10.64 -0.19 -14.33
N LYS A 144 9.53 0.42 -14.75
CA LYS A 144 9.29 0.77 -16.16
C LYS A 144 9.86 2.13 -16.58
N MET A 145 10.20 2.99 -15.63
CA MET A 145 10.53 4.41 -15.84
C MET A 145 9.46 5.12 -16.66
N LYS A 146 8.21 4.99 -16.20
CA LYS A 146 7.05 5.63 -16.81
C LYS A 146 6.13 6.19 -15.75
N ALA A 147 5.55 7.35 -16.02
CA ALA A 147 4.44 7.87 -15.23
C ALA A 147 3.20 7.01 -15.48
N ILE A 148 2.47 6.69 -14.43
CA ILE A 148 1.14 6.08 -14.45
C ILE A 148 0.18 7.17 -13.98
N LEU A 149 -0.68 7.61 -14.88
CA LEU A 149 -1.72 8.58 -14.62
C LEU A 149 -3.07 7.87 -14.70
N TRP A 150 -3.94 8.10 -13.72
CA TRP A 150 -5.27 7.51 -13.69
C TRP A 150 -6.31 8.50 -14.20
N ASP A 151 -7.25 7.97 -14.97
CA ASP A 151 -8.42 8.74 -15.39
C ASP A 151 -9.43 8.83 -14.23
N GLU A 152 -9.67 10.04 -13.75
CA GLU A 152 -10.63 10.33 -12.68
C GLU A 152 -12.05 9.89 -13.06
N GLU A 153 -12.45 10.00 -14.34
CA GLU A 153 -13.79 9.61 -14.79
C GLU A 153 -14.01 8.09 -14.65
N SER A 154 -12.94 7.31 -14.86
CA SER A 154 -12.96 5.85 -14.76
C SER A 154 -12.90 5.32 -13.32
N LYS A 155 -12.82 6.21 -12.31
CA LYS A 155 -12.52 5.85 -10.91
C LYS A 155 -11.26 4.96 -10.79
N GLY A 156 -10.24 5.24 -11.60
CA GLY A 156 -8.96 4.52 -11.59
C GLY A 156 -8.97 3.15 -12.28
N THR A 157 -10.04 2.77 -12.99
CA THR A 157 -10.07 1.52 -13.78
C THR A 157 -9.28 1.61 -15.08
N LYS A 158 -9.10 2.83 -15.61
CA LYS A 158 -8.22 3.12 -16.74
C LYS A 158 -7.01 3.91 -16.27
N PHE A 159 -5.88 3.62 -16.89
CA PHE A 159 -4.63 4.32 -16.67
C PHE A 159 -3.89 4.47 -17.99
N GLU A 160 -3.02 5.47 -18.05
CA GLU A 160 -2.15 5.72 -19.19
C GLU A 160 -0.69 5.75 -18.73
N TYR A 161 0.18 5.20 -19.57
CA TYR A 161 1.62 5.39 -19.41
C TYR A 161 2.04 6.69 -20.08
N GLY A 162 2.68 7.56 -19.31
CA GLY A 162 3.26 8.82 -19.78
C GLY A 162 4.76 8.88 -19.52
N ASP A 163 5.37 9.95 -20.00
CA ASP A 163 6.74 10.29 -19.64
C ASP A 163 6.80 10.86 -18.21
N ILE A 164 7.93 10.66 -17.55
CA ILE A 164 8.18 11.17 -16.20
C ILE A 164 8.17 12.72 -16.25
N PRO A 165 7.48 13.41 -15.32
CA PRO A 165 7.54 14.87 -15.22
C PRO A 165 8.98 15.37 -15.14
N ALA A 166 9.30 16.45 -15.86
CA ALA A 166 10.67 16.93 -16.02
C ALA A 166 11.35 17.29 -14.69
N ASP A 167 10.57 17.72 -13.71
CA ASP A 167 10.99 18.07 -12.35
C ASP A 167 11.25 16.85 -11.45
N MET A 168 10.89 15.64 -11.89
CA MET A 168 11.07 14.40 -11.14
C MET A 168 12.10 13.46 -11.76
N VAL A 169 12.66 13.76 -12.93
CA VAL A 169 13.55 12.84 -13.65
C VAL A 169 14.76 12.46 -12.80
N ASP A 170 15.47 13.44 -12.26
CA ASP A 170 16.68 13.22 -11.45
C ASP A 170 16.37 12.39 -10.19
N ASP A 171 15.28 12.72 -9.47
CA ASP A 171 14.83 11.97 -8.30
C ASP A 171 14.47 10.52 -8.68
N CYS A 172 13.78 10.31 -9.81
CA CYS A 172 13.41 8.97 -10.27
C CYS A 172 14.64 8.14 -10.68
N GLU A 173 15.65 8.76 -11.28
CA GLU A 173 16.91 8.10 -11.61
C GLU A 173 17.66 7.68 -10.35
N GLU A 174 17.78 8.56 -9.35
CA GLU A 174 18.40 8.25 -8.06
C GLU A 174 17.69 7.09 -7.34
N TRP A 175 16.36 7.14 -7.26
CA TRP A 175 15.58 6.08 -6.61
C TRP A 175 15.57 4.78 -7.40
N ARG A 176 15.68 4.84 -8.73
CA ARG A 176 15.86 3.66 -9.57
C ARG A 176 17.22 3.01 -9.35
N GLU A 177 18.29 3.78 -9.19
CA GLU A 177 19.62 3.23 -8.86
C GLU A 177 19.57 2.47 -7.53
N LYS A 178 19.01 3.08 -6.49
CA LYS A 178 18.80 2.44 -5.18
C LYS A 178 17.96 1.16 -5.26
N LEU A 179 16.91 1.18 -6.08
CA LEU A 179 16.07 0.01 -6.33
C LEU A 179 16.86 -1.13 -6.99
N VAL A 180 17.69 -0.81 -7.99
CA VAL A 180 18.51 -1.81 -8.69
C VAL A 180 19.59 -2.36 -7.79
N GLU A 181 20.23 -1.52 -6.97
CA GLU A 181 21.20 -1.95 -5.95
C GLU A 181 20.56 -2.93 -4.96
N ALA A 182 19.40 -2.58 -4.39
CA ALA A 182 18.68 -3.45 -3.46
C ALA A 182 18.19 -4.76 -4.09
N ALA A 183 18.00 -4.80 -5.42
CA ALA A 183 17.65 -6.02 -6.14
C ALA A 183 18.86 -6.91 -6.47
N ALA A 184 20.08 -6.38 -6.38
CA ALA A 184 21.33 -7.09 -6.65
C ALA A 184 21.95 -7.72 -5.38
N GLU A 185 21.57 -7.25 -4.19
CA GLU A 185 21.93 -7.84 -2.88
C GLU A 185 21.17 -9.16 -2.59
#